data_AF-A0A930B3Z7-F1
#
_entry.id   AF-A0A930B3Z7-F1
#
_cell.length_a   1.000
_cell.length_b   1.000
_cell.length_c   1.000
_cell.angle_alpha   90.00
_cell.angle_beta   90.00
_cell.angle_gamma   90.00
#
_symmetry.space_group_name_H-M   'P 1'
#
loop_
_entity.id
_entity.type
_entity.pdbx_description
1 polymer ?
#
loop_
_entity_poly.entity_id
_entity_poly.type
_entity_poly.pdbx_seq_one_letter_code
_entity_poly.pdbx_strand_id
1 'polypeptide(L)'
;MIPLFISSPELLFILFVAVLLFGTNKIPEIARTLGKGMRQLRDATSEIKEEINKSVEKSGIDTSLIDEVKQEVEKAKEGLEDPLGSIKRNR
;
A
#
# COMPACT_ATOMS: atom_id res chain seq x y z
N MET A 1 28.02 -18.31 -9.26
CA MET A 1 27.20 -17.81 -8.13
C MET A 1 26.51 -16.55 -8.64
N ILE A 2 25.21 -16.61 -8.92
CA ILE A 2 24.45 -15.45 -9.40
C ILE A 2 24.27 -14.52 -8.19
N PRO A 3 24.68 -13.24 -8.24
CA PRO A 3 24.47 -12.33 -7.12
C PRO A 3 22.96 -12.17 -6.89
N LEU A 4 22.54 -12.34 -5.64
CA LEU A 4 21.14 -12.30 -5.17
C LEU A 4 20.53 -10.89 -5.16
N PHE A 5 21.25 -9.90 -5.72
CA PHE A 5 20.88 -8.50 -5.73
C PHE A 5 20.63 -8.08 -7.17
N ILE A 6 19.37 -7.84 -7.51
CA ILE A 6 18.99 -7.23 -8.79
C ILE A 6 19.64 -5.85 -8.86
N SER A 7 20.72 -5.78 -9.61
CA SER A 7 21.43 -4.56 -9.94
C SER A 7 20.70 -3.87 -11.11
N SER A 8 20.85 -2.56 -11.23
CA SER A 8 20.21 -1.77 -12.29
C SER A 8 20.45 -2.33 -13.72
N PRO A 9 21.62 -2.88 -14.09
CA PRO A 9 21.84 -3.48 -15.41
C PRO A 9 20.99 -4.73 -15.68
N GLU A 10 20.77 -5.57 -14.67
CA GLU A 10 19.99 -6.81 -14.82
C GLU A 10 18.51 -6.50 -15.01
N LEU A 11 18.00 -5.49 -14.29
CA LEU A 11 16.65 -4.97 -14.50
C LEU A 11 16.48 -4.39 -15.92
N LEU A 12 17.47 -3.65 -16.42
CA LEU A 12 17.45 -3.11 -17.79
C LEU A 12 17.43 -4.23 -18.84
N PHE A 13 18.20 -5.29 -18.63
CA PHE A 13 18.22 -6.45 -19.53
C PHE A 13 16.87 -7.18 -19.56
N ILE A 14 16.24 -7.40 -18.41
CA ILE A 14 14.90 -8.00 -18.33
C ILE A 14 13.87 -7.12 -19.04
N LEU A 15 13.93 -5.79 -18.83
CA LEU A 15 13.05 -4.85 -19.52
C LEU A 15 13.26 -4.87 -21.03
N PHE A 16 14.51 -4.99 -21.49
CA PHE A 16 14.82 -5.11 -22.91
C PHE A 16 14.21 -6.38 -23.52
N VAL A 17 14.36 -7.53 -22.85
CA VAL A 17 13.72 -8.78 -23.29
C VAL A 17 12.19 -8.64 -23.29
N ALA A 18 11.60 -8.04 -22.26
CA ALA A 18 10.15 -7.80 -22.20
C ALA A 18 9.67 -6.91 -23.37
N VAL A 19 10.44 -5.89 -23.75
CA VAL A 19 10.15 -5.05 -24.91
C VAL A 19 10.25 -5.83 -26.23
N LEU A 20 11.17 -6.78 -26.36
CA LEU A 20 11.23 -7.63 -27.56
C LEU A 20 10.03 -8.58 -27.66
N LEU A 21 9.55 -9.11 -26.54
CA LEU A 21 8.41 -10.02 -26.51
C LEU A 21 7.07 -9.30 -26.72
N PHE A 22 6.87 -8.17 -26.03
CA PHE A 22 5.59 -7.46 -26.00
C PHE A 22 5.56 -6.21 -26.90
N GLY A 23 6.71 -5.70 -27.32
CA GLY A 23 6.85 -4.46 -28.10
C GLY A 23 6.96 -3.20 -27.22
N THR A 24 7.63 -2.18 -27.75
CA THR A 24 7.82 -0.86 -27.09
C THR A 24 6.50 -0.13 -26.80
N ASN A 25 5.47 -0.39 -27.60
CA ASN A 25 4.18 0.29 -27.48
C ASN A 25 3.27 -0.32 -26.40
N LYS A 26 3.41 -1.62 -26.09
CA LYS A 26 2.50 -2.32 -25.16
C LYS A 26 2.76 -1.99 -23.71
N ILE A 27 4.03 -1.86 -23.29
CA ILE A 27 4.36 -1.54 -21.89
C ILE A 27 3.76 -0.18 -21.47
N PRO A 28 3.93 0.92 -22.22
CA PRO A 28 3.29 2.20 -21.90
C PRO A 28 1.76 2.16 -21.97
N GLU A 29 1.19 1.39 -22.90
CA GLU A 29 -0.27 1.23 -23.03
C GLU A 29 -0.87 0.54 -21.80
N ILE A 30 -0.25 -0.54 -21.33
CA ILE A 30 -0.65 -1.25 -20.10
C ILE A 30 -0.51 -0.33 -18.89
N ALA A 31 0.61 0.37 -18.75
CA ALA A 31 0.83 1.30 -17.64
C ALA A 31 -0.22 2.43 -17.61
N ARG A 32 -0.57 2.99 -18.78
CA ARG A 32 -1.62 4.02 -18.90
C ARG A 32 -3.00 3.48 -18.52
N THR A 33 -3.35 2.27 -18.95
CA THR A 33 -4.65 1.66 -18.65
C THR A 33 -4.75 1.28 -17.17
N LEU A 34 -3.72 0.65 -16.61
CA LEU A 34 -3.64 0.36 -15.18
C LEU A 34 -3.68 1.64 -14.34
N GLY A 35 -2.98 2.70 -14.75
CA GLY A 35 -2.99 3.99 -14.06
C GLY A 35 -4.38 4.64 -14.06
N LYS A 36 -5.11 4.59 -15.18
CA LYS A 36 -6.49 5.05 -15.26
C LYS A 36 -7.41 4.22 -14.36
N GLY A 37 -7.27 2.89 -14.37
CA GLY A 37 -8.03 2.00 -13.50
C GLY A 37 -7.77 2.28 -12.02
N MET A 38 -6.50 2.36 -11.62
CA MET A 38 -6.11 2.67 -10.24
C MET A 38 -6.65 4.02 -9.77
N ARG A 39 -6.67 5.03 -10.65
CA ARG A 39 -7.27 6.34 -10.36
C ARG A 39 -8.78 6.22 -10.14
N GLN A 40 -9.50 5.55 -11.03
CA GLN A 40 -10.95 5.34 -10.87
C GLN A 40 -11.28 4.57 -9.59
N LEU A 41 -10.52 3.53 -9.27
CA LEU A 41 -10.67 2.78 -8.02
C LEU A 41 -10.43 3.66 -6.80
N ARG A 42 -9.37 4.49 -6.82
CA ARG A 42 -9.07 5.44 -5.75
C ARG A 42 -10.17 6.48 -5.58
N ASP A 43 -10.66 7.04 -6.67
CA ASP A 43 -11.68 8.08 -6.65
C ASP A 43 -13.00 7.52 -6.10
N ALA A 44 -13.44 6.34 -6.58
CA ALA A 44 -14.62 5.65 -6.06
C ALA A 44 -14.47 5.26 -4.58
N THR A 45 -13.29 4.76 -4.18
CA THR A 45 -13.02 4.44 -2.77
C THR A 45 -13.05 5.70 -1.89
N SER A 46 -12.58 6.83 -2.40
CA SER A 46 -12.59 8.10 -1.68
C SER A 46 -14.02 8.63 -1.48
N GLU A 47 -14.86 8.53 -2.51
CA GLU A 47 -16.28 8.90 -2.44
C GLU A 47 -17.03 8.04 -1.42
N ILE A 48 -16.84 6.72 -1.47
CA ILE A 48 -17.41 5.78 -0.48
C ILE A 48 -16.93 6.14 0.94
N LYS A 49 -15.64 6.42 1.12
CA LYS A 49 -15.08 6.81 2.42
C LYS A 49 -15.72 8.11 2.93
N GLU A 50 -15.92 9.08 2.06
CA GLU A 50 -16.57 10.35 2.40
C GLU A 50 -18.05 10.15 2.77
N GLU A 51 -18.79 9.35 2.01
CA GLU A 51 -20.18 9.02 2.31
C GLU A 51 -20.33 8.24 3.63
N ILE A 52 -19.42 7.31 3.92
CA ILE A 52 -19.39 6.59 5.19
C ILE A 52 -19.10 7.56 6.34
N ASN A 53 -18.08 8.42 6.22
CA ASN A 53 -17.76 9.41 7.26
C ASN A 53 -18.94 10.35 7.52
N LYS A 54 -19.58 10.84 6.46
CA LYS A 54 -20.75 11.71 6.54
C LYS A 54 -21.97 10.99 7.13
N SER A 55 -22.14 9.69 6.84
CA SER A 55 -23.20 8.87 7.43
C SER A 55 -22.94 8.59 8.92
N VAL A 56 -21.70 8.32 9.31
CA VAL A 56 -21.27 8.16 10.71
C VAL A 56 -21.53 9.45 11.50
N GLU A 57 -21.14 10.59 10.95
CA GLU A 57 -21.39 11.92 11.52
C GLU A 57 -22.89 12.22 11.65
N LYS A 58 -23.70 11.81 10.65
CA LYS A 58 -25.15 12.06 10.63
C LYS A 58 -25.97 11.06 11.44
N SER A 59 -25.47 9.84 11.66
CA SER A 59 -26.10 8.79 12.48
C SER A 59 -25.69 8.86 13.96
N GLY A 60 -24.87 9.84 14.37
CA GLY A 60 -24.45 10.00 15.76
C GLY A 60 -23.59 8.85 16.27
N ILE A 61 -22.92 8.13 15.37
CA ILE A 61 -21.86 7.20 15.77
C ILE A 61 -20.66 8.08 16.10
N ASP A 62 -20.53 8.34 17.39
CA ASP A 62 -19.52 9.14 18.04
C ASP A 62 -18.12 8.74 17.53
N THR A 63 -17.44 9.65 16.84
CA THR A 63 -16.05 9.46 16.38
C THR A 63 -15.10 9.15 17.55
N SER A 64 -15.50 9.54 18.76
CA SER A 64 -14.87 9.15 20.02
C SER A 64 -14.75 7.64 20.20
N LEU A 65 -15.70 6.81 19.74
CA LEU A 65 -15.58 5.34 19.80
C LEU A 65 -14.50 4.81 18.84
N ILE A 66 -14.34 5.43 17.67
CA ILE A 66 -13.30 5.05 16.71
C ILE A 66 -11.93 5.49 17.22
N ASP A 67 -11.83 6.69 17.79
CA ASP A 67 -10.61 7.20 18.39
C ASP A 67 -10.20 6.42 19.64
N GLU A 68 -11.16 5.94 20.45
CA GLU A 68 -10.94 5.11 21.62
C GLU A 68 -10.44 3.70 21.23
N VAL A 69 -11.08 3.07 20.23
CA VAL A 69 -10.61 1.79 19.66
C VAL A 69 -9.21 1.96 19.04
N LYS A 70 -8.94 3.08 18.35
CA LYS A 70 -7.63 3.34 17.75
C LYS A 70 -6.55 3.52 18.82
N GLN A 71 -6.87 4.24 19.91
CA GLN A 71 -5.96 4.43 21.04
C GLN A 71 -5.69 3.14 21.82
N GLU A 72 -6.69 2.27 21.96
CA GLU A 72 -6.54 0.96 22.61
C GLU A 72 -5.72 -0.01 21.75
N VAL A 73 -5.90 0.02 20.43
CA VAL A 73 -5.07 -0.71 19.46
C VAL A 73 -3.63 -0.19 19.44
N GLU A 74 -3.41 1.12 19.63
CA GLU A 74 -2.06 1.72 19.68
C GLU A 74 -1.33 1.34 20.98
N LYS A 75 -2.01 1.36 22.13
CA LYS A 75 -1.46 0.83 23.40
C LYS A 75 -1.18 -0.67 23.32
N ALA A 76 -2.04 -1.44 22.66
CA ALA A 76 -1.80 -2.86 22.44
C ALA A 76 -0.60 -3.11 21.51
N LYS A 77 -0.38 -2.25 20.51
CA LYS A 77 0.83 -2.29 19.66
C LYS A 77 2.09 -1.95 20.45
N GLU A 78 2.08 -0.88 21.24
CA GLU A 78 3.21 -0.52 22.12
C GLU A 78 3.54 -1.64 23.12
N GLY A 79 2.52 -2.24 23.75
CA GLY A 79 2.69 -3.38 24.65
C GLY A 79 3.13 -4.69 23.96
N LEU A 80 3.04 -4.78 22.63
CA LEU A 80 3.60 -5.87 21.82
C LEU A 80 5.01 -5.54 21.32
N GLU A 81 5.36 -4.25 21.18
CA GLU A 81 6.70 -3.79 20.80
C GLU A 81 7.72 -3.98 21.94
N ASP A 82 7.32 -3.83 23.21
CA ASP A 82 8.17 -4.14 24.37
C ASP A 82 8.62 -5.61 24.46
N PRO A 83 7.74 -6.63 24.30
CA PRO A 83 8.15 -8.03 24.26
C PRO A 83 8.84 -8.44 22.95
N LEU A 84 8.55 -7.79 21.81
CA LEU A 84 9.24 -8.07 20.53
C LEU A 84 10.61 -7.35 20.41
N GLY A 85 10.79 -6.22 21.10
CA GLY A 85 12.04 -5.46 21.15
C GLY A 85 13.10 -6.08 22.05
N SER A 86 12.71 -6.96 22.97
CA SER A 86 13.60 -7.70 23.87
C SER A 86 14.52 -8.71 23.14
N ILE A 87 14.25 -9.04 21.87
CA ILE A 87 15.16 -9.83 21.01
C ILE A 87 16.14 -8.93 20.22
N LYS A 88 15.94 -7.60 20.20
CA LYS A 88 16.89 -6.65 19.58
C LYS A 88 17.85 -6.06 20.61
N ARG A 89 18.40 -6.91 21.49
CA ARG A 89 19.60 -6.60 22.27
C ARG A 89 20.72 -7.52 21.82
N ASN A 90 21.82 -6.90 21.39
CA ASN A 90 23.17 -7.45 21.24
C ASN A 90 23.62 -7.89 19.82
N ARG A 91 24.01 -6.92 18.99
CA ARG A 91 25.35 -6.79 18.39
C ARG A 91 25.46 -5.47 17.63
#